data_AF-A0A8J2XL80-F1
#
_entry.id   AF-A0A8J2XL80-F1
#
_cell.length_a   1.000
_cell.length_b   1.000
_cell.length_c   1.000
_cell.angle_alpha   90.00
_cell.angle_beta   90.00
_cell.angle_gamma   90.00
#
_symmetry.space_group_name_H-M   'P 1'
#
loop_
_entity.id
_entity.type
_entity.pdbx_description
1 polymer ?
#
loop_
_entity_poly.entity_id
_entity_poly.type
_entity_poly.pdbx_seq_one_letter_code
_entity_poly.pdbx_strand_id
1 'polypeptide(L)'
;MEAVLNLIQPVIEEIEEVYKHEREKQKSNEDVHKLVHQITLSMAKEIIQEAALFGDERKLQAARREAARLLQPVHQKAIACPKKRLVASDFTFASLFNLLTENPNGILLFVDEIIGLLAKASRKGNEELKGLLLQAFNGFGIFEVDRATHEHQSTQDANVCILGSIQPGKFVPYLQSAQEDCLDNDGFIHRFQLMIYSSADDWSSACSIKNPQKVINKIQSMLKDLVEHHFFDENTPFKERVVPFSNDAQAVYDEWWEDFSKQFDNISSGAVKAHFRKFQPLPAKIALIFTVIESYNYTERHFKPVEYVALPELEKAIAFTEYLAKHAQYLLDTSQTTSQLDAIRLSETLNSFEGTFTRRDVNQRNLSGIRRDTQRAQSALNYLVEHNWLKCKRVGRTERYVVNPHINKGSD
;
A
#
# COMPACT_ATOMS: atom_id res chain seq x y z
N MET A 1 8.35 -1.65 -12.09
CA MET A 1 7.24 -2.58 -11.74
C MET A 1 7.57 -4.00 -12.13
N GLU A 2 7.76 -4.32 -13.42
CA GLU A 2 8.15 -5.67 -13.86
C GLU A 2 9.42 -6.19 -13.17
N ALA A 3 10.44 -5.35 -12.96
CA ALA A 3 11.65 -5.74 -12.24
C ALA A 3 11.39 -6.20 -10.79
N VAL A 4 10.41 -5.61 -10.11
CA VAL A 4 10.04 -6.02 -8.73
C VAL A 4 9.28 -7.35 -8.77
N LEU A 5 8.35 -7.51 -9.71
CA LEU A 5 7.67 -8.79 -9.92
C LEU A 5 8.68 -9.91 -10.23
N ASN A 6 9.60 -9.69 -11.15
CA ASN A 6 10.62 -10.68 -11.51
C ASN A 6 11.51 -11.07 -10.32
N LEU A 7 11.71 -10.15 -9.37
CA LEU A 7 12.47 -10.42 -8.15
C LEU A 7 11.69 -11.33 -7.18
N ILE A 8 10.38 -11.08 -7.00
CA ILE A 8 9.55 -11.77 -5.99
C ILE A 8 8.82 -13.01 -6.51
N GLN A 9 8.53 -13.08 -7.81
CA GLN A 9 7.72 -14.13 -8.43
C GLN A 9 8.25 -15.54 -8.14
N PRO A 10 9.57 -15.83 -8.24
CA PRO A 10 10.08 -17.16 -7.93
C PRO A 10 9.90 -17.53 -6.45
N VAL A 11 9.95 -16.55 -5.54
CA VAL A 11 9.71 -16.77 -4.11
C VAL A 11 8.24 -17.11 -3.86
N ILE A 12 7.33 -16.40 -4.53
CA ILE A 12 5.88 -16.64 -4.42
C ILE A 12 5.52 -18.04 -4.94
N GLU A 13 6.02 -18.41 -6.13
CA GLU A 13 5.74 -19.71 -6.75
C GLU A 13 6.16 -20.88 -5.85
N GLU A 14 7.35 -20.80 -5.25
CA GLU A 14 7.86 -21.82 -4.34
C GLU A 14 7.02 -21.93 -3.06
N ILE A 15 6.60 -20.79 -2.48
CA ILE A 15 5.71 -20.78 -1.30
C ILE A 15 4.34 -21.38 -1.65
N GLU A 16 3.80 -21.07 -2.83
CA GLU A 16 2.54 -21.65 -3.31
C GLU A 16 2.65 -23.17 -3.54
N GLU A 17 3.79 -23.66 -4.04
CA GLU A 17 4.06 -25.09 -4.19
C GLU A 17 4.15 -25.83 -2.85
N VAL A 18 4.85 -25.26 -1.87
CA VAL A 18 4.93 -25.80 -0.50
C VAL A 18 3.53 -25.87 0.11
N TYR A 19 2.77 -24.77 0.03
CA TYR A 19 1.41 -24.72 0.52
C TYR A 19 0.49 -25.75 -0.18
N LYS A 20 0.63 -25.93 -1.49
CA LYS A 20 -0.16 -26.92 -2.23
C LYS A 20 0.08 -28.33 -1.70
N HIS A 21 1.33 -28.70 -1.43
CA HIS A 21 1.67 -29.99 -0.85
C HIS A 21 1.13 -30.15 0.58
N GLU A 22 1.24 -29.12 1.42
CA GLU A 22 0.67 -29.13 2.78
C GLU A 22 -0.85 -29.29 2.76
N ARG A 23 -1.53 -28.57 1.87
CA ARG A 23 -2.98 -28.64 1.69
C ARG A 23 -3.43 -30.02 1.20
N GLU A 24 -2.69 -30.65 0.29
CA GLU A 24 -3.00 -32.00 -0.18
C GLU A 24 -2.90 -33.03 0.96
N LYS A 25 -1.85 -32.94 1.80
CA LYS A 25 -1.72 -33.76 3.01
C LYS A 25 -2.86 -33.52 4.00
N GLN A 26 -3.22 -32.26 4.23
CA GLN A 26 -4.26 -31.90 5.19
C GLN A 26 -5.66 -32.25 4.69
N LYS A 27 -5.94 -32.10 3.39
CA LYS A 27 -7.19 -32.57 2.79
C LYS A 27 -7.35 -34.07 2.95
N SER A 28 -6.27 -34.84 2.77
CA SER A 28 -6.31 -36.27 3.05
C SER A 28 -6.64 -36.56 4.51
N ASN A 29 -6.08 -35.79 5.47
CA ASN A 29 -6.43 -35.90 6.89
C ASN A 29 -7.87 -35.46 7.19
N GLU A 30 -8.37 -34.40 6.56
CA GLU A 30 -9.75 -33.93 6.71
C GLU A 30 -10.76 -34.94 6.17
N ASP A 31 -10.47 -35.59 5.05
CA ASP A 31 -11.34 -36.61 4.48
C ASP A 31 -11.40 -37.84 5.39
N VAL A 32 -10.27 -38.22 6.01
CA VAL A 32 -10.23 -39.23 7.08
C VAL A 32 -11.05 -38.76 8.30
N HIS A 33 -10.89 -37.51 8.74
CA HIS A 33 -11.63 -36.96 9.88
C HIS A 33 -13.14 -36.88 9.62
N LYS A 34 -13.57 -36.53 8.41
CA LYS A 34 -14.98 -36.55 7.98
C LYS A 34 -15.54 -37.97 8.00
N LEU A 35 -14.76 -38.95 7.55
CA LEU A 35 -15.17 -40.35 7.59
C LEU A 35 -15.32 -40.83 9.03
N VAL A 36 -14.33 -40.53 9.90
CA VAL A 36 -14.41 -40.80 11.34
C VAL A 36 -15.63 -40.10 11.97
N HIS A 37 -15.91 -38.86 11.59
CA HIS A 37 -17.09 -38.11 12.05
C HIS A 37 -18.39 -38.77 11.62
N GLN A 38 -18.51 -39.19 10.36
CA GLN A 38 -19.70 -39.89 9.86
C GLN A 38 -19.91 -41.23 10.59
N ILE A 39 -18.85 -42.02 10.79
CA ILE A 39 -18.90 -43.28 11.54
C ILE A 39 -19.29 -43.02 13.00
N THR A 40 -18.72 -41.99 13.63
CA THR A 40 -19.04 -41.65 15.03
C THR A 40 -20.49 -41.18 15.16
N LEU A 41 -20.99 -40.40 14.20
CA LEU A 41 -22.40 -40.00 14.13
C LEU A 41 -23.33 -41.20 13.94
N SER A 42 -22.98 -42.17 13.10
CA SER A 42 -23.81 -43.37 12.93
C SER A 42 -23.84 -44.22 14.21
N MET A 43 -22.69 -44.45 14.84
CA MET A 43 -22.61 -45.16 16.12
C MET A 43 -23.39 -44.46 17.23
N ALA A 44 -23.27 -43.14 17.35
CA ALA A 44 -24.03 -42.35 18.32
C ALA A 44 -25.55 -42.43 18.09
N LYS A 45 -25.99 -42.43 16.82
CA LYS A 45 -27.40 -42.64 16.44
C LYS A 45 -27.89 -44.02 16.83
N GLU A 46 -27.11 -45.07 16.55
CA GLU A 46 -27.46 -46.46 16.90
C GLU A 46 -27.63 -46.64 18.42
N ILE A 47 -26.69 -46.13 19.23
CA ILE A 47 -26.76 -46.17 20.70
C ILE A 47 -28.04 -45.52 21.23
N ILE A 48 -28.44 -44.37 20.67
CA ILE A 48 -29.66 -43.67 21.06
C ILE A 48 -30.91 -44.43 20.58
N GLN A 49 -30.89 -45.01 19.37
CA GLN A 49 -32.01 -45.78 18.82
C GLN A 49 -32.26 -47.06 19.62
N GLU A 50 -31.22 -47.82 19.95
CA GLU A 50 -31.34 -49.03 20.78
C GLU A 50 -31.93 -48.69 22.15
N ALA A 51 -31.45 -47.65 22.81
CA ALA A 51 -31.97 -47.21 24.10
C ALA A 51 -33.43 -46.73 24.02
N ALA A 52 -33.84 -46.13 22.90
CA ALA A 52 -35.20 -45.67 22.67
C ALA A 52 -36.20 -46.82 22.49
N LEU A 53 -35.77 -47.99 21.97
CA LEU A 53 -36.62 -49.17 21.80
C LEU A 53 -37.11 -49.77 23.13
N PHE A 54 -36.34 -49.62 24.21
CA PHE A 54 -36.67 -50.20 25.52
C PHE A 54 -37.54 -49.30 26.41
N GLY A 55 -37.82 -48.05 26.01
CA GLY A 55 -38.76 -47.14 26.71
C GLY A 55 -38.34 -46.67 28.11
N ASP A 56 -37.13 -47.00 28.57
CA ASP A 56 -36.61 -46.63 29.90
C ASP A 56 -35.86 -45.30 29.84
N GLU A 57 -36.42 -44.29 30.49
CA GLU A 57 -35.91 -42.91 30.48
C GLU A 57 -34.50 -42.78 31.08
N ARG A 58 -34.14 -43.66 32.05
CA ARG A 58 -32.79 -43.67 32.63
C ARG A 58 -31.76 -44.23 31.66
N LYS A 59 -32.11 -45.28 30.91
CA LYS A 59 -31.23 -45.85 29.88
C LYS A 59 -31.05 -44.88 28.71
N LEU A 60 -32.11 -44.15 28.33
CA LEU A 60 -32.02 -43.13 27.29
C LEU A 60 -31.11 -41.97 27.71
N GLN A 61 -31.15 -41.53 28.98
CA GLN A 61 -30.21 -40.52 29.49
C GLN A 61 -28.75 -41.03 29.51
N ALA A 62 -28.51 -42.28 29.89
CA ALA A 62 -27.18 -42.88 29.86
C ALA A 62 -26.63 -42.94 28.43
N ALA A 63 -27.42 -43.42 27.48
CA ALA A 63 -27.10 -43.47 26.05
C ALA A 63 -26.80 -42.10 25.45
N ARG A 64 -27.55 -41.06 25.83
CA ARG A 64 -27.27 -39.67 25.42
C ARG A 64 -25.93 -39.15 25.95
N ARG A 65 -25.57 -39.48 27.19
CA ARG A 65 -24.26 -39.10 27.77
C ARG A 65 -23.11 -39.81 27.08
N GLU A 66 -23.30 -41.08 26.73
CA GLU A 66 -22.32 -41.88 26.01
C GLU A 66 -22.13 -41.39 24.57
N ALA A 67 -23.22 -41.14 23.84
CA ALA A 67 -23.19 -40.51 22.53
C ALA A 67 -22.52 -39.12 22.55
N ALA A 68 -22.79 -38.30 23.58
CA ALA A 68 -22.14 -37.01 23.75
C ALA A 68 -20.63 -37.14 24.01
N ARG A 69 -20.19 -38.14 24.79
CA ARG A 69 -18.77 -38.44 24.99
C ARG A 69 -18.08 -38.91 23.72
N LEU A 70 -18.75 -39.74 22.92
CA LEU A 70 -18.24 -40.19 21.62
C LEU A 70 -18.08 -39.04 20.62
N LEU A 71 -18.99 -38.05 20.66
CA LEU A 71 -18.97 -36.90 19.76
C LEU A 71 -18.06 -35.75 20.22
N GLN A 72 -17.61 -35.73 21.48
CA GLN A 72 -16.73 -34.69 22.02
C GLN A 72 -15.41 -34.51 21.25
N PRO A 73 -14.65 -35.58 20.93
CA PRO A 73 -13.37 -35.46 20.21
C PRO A 73 -13.54 -34.95 18.79
N VAL A 74 -14.68 -35.26 18.15
CA VAL A 74 -14.90 -34.99 16.72
C VAL A 74 -15.55 -33.63 16.46
N HIS A 75 -15.96 -32.92 17.52
CA HIS A 75 -16.47 -31.55 17.44
C HIS A 75 -15.37 -30.49 17.33
N GLN A 76 -14.10 -30.88 17.48
CA GLN A 76 -12.99 -29.98 17.15
C GLN A 76 -13.04 -29.70 15.64
N LYS A 77 -13.50 -28.49 15.29
CA LYS A 77 -13.54 -27.96 13.92
C LYS A 77 -12.13 -28.18 13.35
N ALA A 78 -12.02 -28.94 12.26
CA ALA A 78 -10.75 -29.08 11.55
C ALA A 78 -10.23 -27.66 11.29
N ILE A 79 -9.08 -27.31 11.88
CA ILE A 79 -8.45 -26.02 11.65
C ILE A 79 -8.07 -26.04 10.17
N ALA A 80 -8.82 -25.30 9.36
CA ALA A 80 -8.52 -25.18 7.94
C ALA A 80 -7.10 -24.63 7.81
N CYS A 81 -6.27 -25.21 6.95
CA CYS A 81 -4.98 -24.62 6.61
C CYS A 81 -5.25 -23.30 5.90
N PRO A 82 -4.96 -22.14 6.52
CA PRO A 82 -5.21 -20.87 5.87
C PRO A 82 -4.29 -20.75 4.65
N LYS A 83 -4.82 -20.29 3.52
CA LYS A 83 -4.00 -20.15 2.31
C LYS A 83 -2.96 -19.05 2.55
N LYS A 84 -1.67 -19.42 2.60
CA LYS A 84 -0.55 -18.47 2.59
C LYS A 84 -0.45 -17.82 1.22
N ARG A 85 -1.30 -16.82 0.96
CA ARG A 85 -1.31 -16.04 -0.27
C ARG A 85 -0.74 -14.67 0.03
N LEU A 86 0.51 -14.45 -0.40
CA LEU A 86 1.23 -13.21 -0.14
C LEU A 86 0.85 -12.08 -1.09
N VAL A 87 0.33 -12.39 -2.29
CA VAL A 87 0.01 -11.39 -3.32
C VAL A 87 -1.41 -11.57 -3.87
N ALA A 88 -2.14 -10.46 -4.00
CA ALA A 88 -3.41 -10.38 -4.71
C ALA A 88 -3.44 -9.21 -5.68
N SER A 89 -4.09 -9.36 -6.83
CA SER A 89 -4.16 -8.34 -7.89
C SER A 89 -5.59 -7.93 -8.24
N ASP A 90 -6.51 -8.89 -8.31
CA ASP A 90 -7.95 -8.62 -8.38
C ASP A 90 -8.66 -9.24 -7.18
N PHE A 91 -9.53 -8.45 -6.55
CA PHE A 91 -10.21 -8.80 -5.31
C PHE A 91 -11.51 -8.03 -5.15
N THR A 92 -12.48 -8.67 -4.52
CA THR A 92 -13.64 -8.04 -3.91
C THR A 92 -13.34 -7.75 -2.43
N PHE A 93 -14.20 -6.95 -1.77
CA PHE A 93 -14.12 -6.78 -0.33
C PHE A 93 -14.15 -8.12 0.42
N ALA A 94 -15.12 -8.99 0.11
CA ALA A 94 -15.28 -10.27 0.79
C ALA A 94 -14.07 -11.19 0.61
N SER A 95 -13.50 -11.25 -0.61
CA SER A 95 -12.30 -12.04 -0.85
C SER A 95 -11.07 -11.46 -0.17
N LEU A 96 -10.91 -10.13 -0.15
CA LEU A 96 -9.78 -9.49 0.54
C LEU A 96 -9.86 -9.71 2.05
N PHE A 97 -11.06 -9.57 2.62
CA PHE A 97 -11.29 -9.80 4.05
C PHE A 97 -10.95 -11.25 4.44
N ASN A 98 -11.45 -12.25 3.70
CA ASN A 98 -11.09 -13.64 3.94
C ASN A 98 -9.58 -13.88 3.81
N LEU A 99 -8.92 -13.27 2.81
CA LEU A 99 -7.48 -13.38 2.64
C LEU A 99 -6.71 -12.81 3.83
N LEU A 100 -7.15 -11.69 4.41
CA LEU A 100 -6.54 -11.10 5.60
C LEU A 100 -6.75 -11.96 6.85
N THR A 101 -7.92 -12.61 7.00
CA THR A 101 -8.14 -13.61 8.05
C THR A 101 -7.19 -14.80 7.91
N GLU A 102 -6.89 -15.22 6.68
CA GLU A 102 -5.97 -16.31 6.39
C GLU A 102 -4.48 -15.90 6.44
N ASN A 103 -4.17 -14.61 6.32
CA ASN A 103 -2.80 -14.10 6.23
C ASN A 103 -2.56 -13.03 7.31
N PRO A 104 -2.30 -13.42 8.57
CA PRO A 104 -2.15 -12.48 9.68
C PRO A 104 -0.92 -11.55 9.54
N ASN A 105 0.09 -11.95 8.76
CA ASN A 105 1.25 -11.12 8.45
C ASN A 105 0.96 -10.06 7.35
N GLY A 106 -0.26 -10.04 6.82
CA GLY A 106 -0.71 -9.12 5.79
C GLY A 106 -0.55 -9.62 4.36
N ILE A 107 -0.96 -8.78 3.41
CA ILE A 107 -0.97 -9.10 1.97
C ILE A 107 -0.45 -7.93 1.13
N LEU A 108 0.26 -8.26 0.05
CA LEU A 108 0.62 -7.31 -1.00
C LEU A 108 -0.47 -7.26 -2.06
N LEU A 109 -1.06 -6.09 -2.25
CA LEU A 109 -1.94 -5.79 -3.37
C LEU A 109 -1.11 -5.23 -4.51
N PHE A 110 -0.98 -6.02 -5.58
CA PHE A 110 -0.28 -5.63 -6.79
C PHE A 110 -1.29 -5.13 -7.82
N VAL A 111 -1.26 -3.82 -8.09
CA VAL A 111 -2.24 -3.16 -8.97
C VAL A 111 -1.50 -2.44 -10.08
N ASP A 112 -1.72 -2.85 -11.33
CA ASP A 112 -1.06 -2.21 -12.48
C ASP A 112 -1.37 -0.71 -12.54
N GLU A 113 -2.62 -0.34 -12.29
CA GLU A 113 -3.07 1.05 -12.28
C GLU A 113 -3.78 1.42 -10.98
N ILE A 114 -3.08 2.14 -10.09
CA ILE A 114 -3.60 2.57 -8.78
C ILE A 114 -4.88 3.41 -8.92
N ILE A 115 -5.05 4.15 -10.02
CA ILE A 115 -6.26 4.95 -10.25
C ILE A 115 -7.53 4.12 -10.26
N GLY A 116 -7.45 2.87 -10.73
CA GLY A 116 -8.58 1.94 -10.73
C GLY A 116 -8.97 1.54 -9.31
N LEU A 117 -7.98 1.32 -8.44
CA LEU A 117 -8.22 1.05 -7.02
C LEU A 117 -8.81 2.27 -6.30
N LEU A 118 -8.26 3.47 -6.55
CA LEU A 118 -8.77 4.72 -5.98
C LEU A 118 -10.24 4.93 -6.39
N ALA A 119 -10.55 4.81 -7.69
CA ALA A 119 -11.91 4.95 -8.20
C ALA A 119 -12.86 3.88 -7.65
N LYS A 120 -12.39 2.64 -7.51
CA LYS A 120 -13.17 1.55 -6.90
C LYS A 120 -13.48 1.83 -5.44
N ALA A 121 -12.53 2.34 -4.67
CA ALA A 121 -12.70 2.68 -3.26
C ALA A 121 -13.59 3.93 -3.05
N SER A 122 -13.55 4.91 -3.97
CA SER A 122 -14.41 6.11 -3.91
C SER A 122 -15.84 5.89 -4.47
N ARG A 123 -16.13 4.74 -5.07
CA ARG A 123 -17.48 4.45 -5.61
C ARG A 123 -18.48 4.21 -4.47
N LYS A 124 -19.66 4.84 -4.56
CA LYS A 124 -20.79 4.60 -3.66
C LYS A 124 -21.15 3.11 -3.60
N GLY A 125 -21.25 2.56 -2.39
CA GLY A 125 -21.47 1.13 -2.12
C GLY A 125 -20.20 0.33 -1.81
N ASN A 126 -19.01 0.93 -1.92
CA ASN A 126 -17.72 0.31 -1.56
C ASN A 126 -17.09 0.94 -0.30
N GLU A 127 -17.89 1.58 0.55
CA GLU A 127 -17.42 2.23 1.78
C GLU A 127 -16.72 1.24 2.72
N GLU A 128 -17.19 -0.02 2.77
CA GLU A 128 -16.55 -1.11 3.53
C GLU A 128 -15.13 -1.40 3.05
N LEU A 129 -14.90 -1.40 1.73
CA LEU A 129 -13.57 -1.62 1.15
C LEU A 129 -12.63 -0.47 1.48
N LYS A 130 -13.10 0.77 1.34
CA LYS A 130 -12.32 1.97 1.71
C LYS A 130 -11.97 1.92 3.19
N GLY A 131 -12.96 1.64 4.05
CA GLY A 131 -12.77 1.49 5.50
C GLY A 131 -11.71 0.44 5.85
N LEU A 132 -11.80 -0.75 5.25
CA LEU A 132 -10.82 -1.82 5.44
C LEU A 132 -9.40 -1.39 5.07
N LEU A 133 -9.20 -0.78 3.90
CA LEU A 133 -7.87 -0.32 3.47
C LEU A 133 -7.33 0.81 4.37
N LEU A 134 -8.19 1.73 4.81
CA LEU A 134 -7.82 2.81 5.72
C LEU A 134 -7.39 2.30 7.10
N GLN A 135 -8.04 1.25 7.60
CA GLN A 135 -7.71 0.59 8.86
C GLN A 135 -6.46 -0.28 8.73
N ALA A 136 -6.33 -1.04 7.64
CA ALA A 136 -5.17 -1.89 7.37
C ALA A 136 -3.85 -1.09 7.27
N PHE A 137 -3.93 0.19 6.89
CA PHE A 137 -2.78 1.11 6.94
C PHE A 137 -2.22 1.30 8.36
N ASN A 138 -3.08 1.29 9.38
CA ASN A 138 -2.64 1.41 10.77
C ASN A 138 -1.92 0.13 11.21
N GLY A 139 -2.35 -1.03 10.69
CA GLY A 139 -1.71 -2.33 10.94
C GLY A 139 -1.97 -2.90 12.34
N PHE A 140 -2.99 -2.40 13.04
CA PHE A 140 -3.42 -2.92 14.35
C PHE A 140 -4.93 -2.73 14.54
N GLY A 141 -5.52 -3.58 15.37
CA GLY A 141 -6.93 -3.52 15.74
C GLY A 141 -7.74 -4.71 15.24
N ILE A 142 -9.03 -4.71 15.55
CA ILE A 142 -9.94 -5.79 15.17
C ILE A 142 -10.92 -5.24 14.13
N PHE A 143 -11.03 -5.96 13.02
CA PHE A 143 -12.05 -5.69 12.01
C PHE A 143 -13.05 -6.83 12.02
N GLU A 144 -14.27 -6.51 12.43
CA GLU A 144 -15.38 -7.45 12.57
C GLU A 144 -16.41 -7.20 11.45
N VAL A 145 -16.86 -8.28 10.84
CA VAL A 145 -17.90 -8.23 9.81
C VAL A 145 -19.02 -9.18 10.24
N ASP A 146 -20.11 -8.58 10.72
CA ASP A 146 -21.35 -9.28 11.02
C ASP A 146 -22.33 -9.16 9.87
N ARG A 147 -22.63 -10.30 9.24
CA ARG A 147 -23.65 -10.38 8.19
C ARG A 147 -24.78 -11.28 8.66
N ALA A 148 -26.03 -10.87 8.44
CA ALA A 148 -27.22 -11.58 8.89
C ALA A 148 -27.30 -13.06 8.49
N THR A 149 -26.59 -13.47 7.43
CA THR A 149 -26.61 -14.82 6.86
C THR A 149 -25.31 -15.62 7.04
N HIS A 150 -24.29 -15.06 7.69
CA HIS A 150 -23.00 -15.73 7.88
C HIS A 150 -22.58 -15.72 9.35
N GLU A 151 -21.75 -16.70 9.75
CA GLU A 151 -21.10 -16.69 11.06
C GLU A 151 -20.27 -15.41 11.22
N HIS A 152 -20.22 -14.85 12.43
CA HIS A 152 -19.36 -13.71 12.77
C HIS A 152 -17.94 -13.98 12.29
N GLN A 153 -17.38 -13.09 11.49
CA GLN A 153 -16.00 -13.16 11.04
C GLN A 153 -15.22 -11.97 11.57
N SER A 154 -14.03 -12.23 12.09
CA SER A 154 -13.10 -11.20 12.50
C SER A 154 -11.71 -11.43 11.90
N THR A 155 -11.03 -10.34 11.60
CA THR A 155 -9.59 -10.32 11.30
C THR A 155 -8.92 -9.37 12.28
N GLN A 156 -7.74 -9.75 12.75
CA GLN A 156 -6.97 -8.98 13.73
C GLN A 156 -5.68 -8.51 13.10
N ASP A 157 -5.29 -7.28 13.43
CA ASP A 157 -4.02 -6.65 13.05
C ASP A 157 -3.72 -6.72 11.53
N ALA A 158 -4.79 -6.63 10.73
CA ALA A 158 -4.72 -6.72 9.28
C ALA A 158 -3.77 -5.67 8.70
N ASN A 159 -2.86 -6.10 7.83
CA ASN A 159 -1.91 -5.24 7.15
C ASN A 159 -1.98 -5.43 5.64
N VAL A 160 -2.00 -4.31 4.90
CA VAL A 160 -2.09 -4.30 3.45
C VAL A 160 -1.00 -3.40 2.88
N CYS A 161 -0.11 -3.98 2.10
CA CYS A 161 0.84 -3.23 1.28
C CYS A 161 0.24 -3.05 -0.12
N ILE A 162 0.31 -1.85 -0.69
CA ILE A 162 -0.17 -1.60 -2.06
C ILE A 162 1.03 -1.19 -2.91
N LEU A 163 1.27 -1.94 -3.98
CA LEU A 163 2.28 -1.63 -4.98
C LEU A 163 1.61 -1.49 -6.34
N GLY A 164 1.87 -0.37 -7.01
CA GLY A 164 1.27 -0.11 -8.31
C GLY A 164 1.86 1.12 -8.99
N SER A 165 1.44 1.33 -10.23
CA SER A 165 1.81 2.53 -10.99
C SER A 165 0.63 3.48 -11.14
N ILE A 166 0.93 4.76 -11.35
CA ILE A 166 -0.07 5.75 -11.71
C ILE A 166 0.50 6.72 -12.74
N GLN A 167 -0.30 7.03 -13.74
CA GLN A 167 0.08 8.01 -14.75
C GLN A 167 -0.14 9.43 -14.20
N PRO A 168 0.85 10.34 -14.30
CA PRO A 168 0.69 11.73 -13.81
C PRO A 168 -0.53 12.43 -14.40
N GLY A 169 -0.83 12.19 -15.69
CA GLY A 169 -1.98 12.79 -16.38
C GLY A 169 -3.35 12.38 -15.83
N LYS A 170 -3.46 11.23 -15.13
CA LYS A 170 -4.69 10.80 -14.44
C LYS A 170 -4.68 11.14 -12.96
N PHE A 171 -3.50 11.25 -12.36
CA PHE A 171 -3.33 11.57 -10.95
C PHE A 171 -3.75 13.00 -10.61
N VAL A 172 -3.32 13.99 -11.39
CA VAL A 172 -3.61 15.40 -11.13
C VAL A 172 -5.12 15.70 -11.20
N PRO A 173 -5.87 15.25 -12.23
CA PRO A 173 -7.32 15.41 -12.24
C PRO A 173 -7.99 14.80 -11.02
N TYR A 174 -7.57 13.60 -10.59
CA TYR A 174 -8.13 12.95 -9.40
C TYR A 174 -7.92 13.79 -8.13
N LEU A 175 -6.73 14.36 -7.94
CA LEU A 175 -6.48 15.26 -6.81
C LEU A 175 -7.31 16.54 -6.87
N GLN A 176 -7.50 17.12 -8.06
CA GLN A 176 -8.35 18.29 -8.25
C GLN A 176 -9.81 17.98 -7.89
N SER A 177 -10.34 16.85 -8.38
CA SER A 177 -11.69 16.40 -8.06
C SER A 177 -11.87 16.18 -6.56
N ALA A 178 -10.90 15.55 -5.90
CA ALA A 178 -10.93 15.30 -4.46
C ALA A 178 -10.83 16.59 -3.61
N GLN A 179 -10.26 17.67 -4.17
CA GLN A 179 -10.20 18.98 -3.52
C GLN A 179 -11.50 19.79 -3.68
N GLU A 180 -12.16 19.67 -4.83
CA GLU A 180 -13.44 20.35 -5.14
C GLU A 180 -14.62 19.66 -4.44
N ASP A 181 -14.65 18.33 -4.49
CA ASP A 181 -15.63 17.51 -3.81
C ASP A 181 -15.17 17.29 -2.36
N CYS A 182 -15.59 18.15 -1.43
CA CYS A 182 -15.32 18.04 0.03
C CYS A 182 -15.64 16.66 0.66
N LEU A 183 -16.26 15.73 -0.09
CA LEU A 183 -16.57 14.35 0.26
C LEU A 183 -15.38 13.38 0.09
N ASP A 184 -14.39 13.67 -0.75
CA ASP A 184 -13.24 12.77 -1.02
C ASP A 184 -11.97 13.14 -0.21
N ASN A 185 -12.09 14.08 0.73
CA ASN A 185 -11.03 14.51 1.65
C ASN A 185 -10.78 13.50 2.81
N ASP A 186 -11.13 12.23 2.61
CA ASP A 186 -11.06 11.15 3.61
C ASP A 186 -9.61 10.67 3.90
N GLY A 187 -8.64 11.30 3.24
CA GLY A 187 -7.21 11.04 3.42
C GLY A 187 -6.74 9.67 2.96
N PHE A 188 -7.47 9.02 2.05
CA PHE A 188 -7.03 7.76 1.46
C PHE A 188 -5.74 7.92 0.65
N ILE A 189 -5.69 8.94 -0.23
CA ILE A 189 -4.47 9.24 -0.97
C ILE A 189 -3.30 9.64 -0.05
N HIS A 190 -3.61 10.23 1.11
CA HIS A 190 -2.61 10.63 2.08
C HIS A 190 -1.89 9.45 2.78
N ARG A 191 -2.36 8.22 2.58
CA ARG A 191 -1.73 6.99 3.09
C ARG A 191 -0.73 6.37 2.12
N PHE A 192 -0.65 6.84 0.88
CA PHE A 192 0.37 6.41 -0.08
C PHE A 192 1.68 7.16 0.17
N GLN A 193 2.35 6.85 1.26
CA GLN A 193 3.52 7.63 1.74
C GLN A 193 4.78 7.42 0.91
N LEU A 194 4.86 6.30 0.20
CA LEU A 194 6.02 5.88 -0.60
C LEU A 194 5.89 6.31 -2.08
N MET A 195 5.07 7.31 -2.39
CA MET A 195 4.91 7.79 -3.77
C MET A 195 6.20 8.43 -4.27
N ILE A 196 6.64 8.01 -5.45
CA ILE A 196 7.81 8.56 -6.14
C ILE A 196 7.36 9.02 -7.52
N TYR A 197 7.83 10.20 -7.91
CA TYR A 197 7.70 10.73 -9.27
C TYR A 197 9.06 10.64 -9.95
N SER A 198 9.15 9.90 -11.06
CA SER A 198 10.35 9.83 -11.90
C SER A 198 10.03 10.50 -13.23
N SER A 199 10.91 11.40 -13.71
CA SER A 199 10.83 11.88 -15.09
C SER A 199 11.53 10.87 -16.02
N ALA A 200 11.15 10.85 -17.30
CA ALA A 200 11.73 9.93 -18.28
C ALA A 200 13.20 10.27 -18.63
N ASP A 201 13.59 11.53 -18.40
CA ASP A 201 14.92 12.07 -18.74
C ASP A 201 15.98 11.76 -17.66
N ASP A 202 15.56 11.31 -16.48
CA ASP A 202 16.46 11.01 -15.35
C ASP A 202 17.26 9.70 -15.51
N TRP A 203 17.03 8.94 -16.59
CA TRP A 203 17.72 7.66 -16.81
C TRP A 203 19.09 7.83 -17.47
N SER A 204 19.97 8.64 -16.86
CA SER A 204 21.39 8.64 -17.24
C SER A 204 22.05 7.35 -16.72
N SER A 205 22.42 6.45 -17.64
CA SER A 205 23.36 5.33 -17.47
C SER A 205 23.33 4.67 -16.09
N ALA A 206 22.31 3.85 -15.83
CA ALA A 206 22.20 3.06 -14.61
C ALA A 206 23.52 2.33 -14.29
N CYS A 207 23.96 2.45 -13.04
CA CYS A 207 25.10 1.72 -12.49
C CYS A 207 24.99 0.24 -12.85
N SER A 208 25.88 -0.26 -13.71
CA SER A 208 25.98 -1.69 -13.99
C SER A 208 26.39 -2.41 -12.70
N ILE A 209 25.43 -3.03 -12.03
CA ILE A 209 25.72 -3.90 -10.90
C ILE A 209 26.53 -5.08 -11.43
N LYS A 210 27.75 -5.27 -10.92
CA LYS A 210 28.55 -6.47 -11.23
C LYS A 210 27.82 -7.69 -10.69
N ASN A 211 27.50 -8.65 -11.56
CA ASN A 211 26.81 -9.90 -11.24
C ASN A 211 25.42 -9.69 -10.58
N PRO A 212 24.44 -9.15 -11.32
CA PRO A 212 23.11 -8.87 -10.78
C PRO A 212 22.42 -10.14 -10.26
N GLN A 213 22.69 -11.29 -10.88
CA GLN A 213 22.11 -12.56 -10.47
C GLN A 213 22.50 -12.95 -9.03
N LYS A 214 23.74 -12.69 -8.61
CA LYS A 214 24.17 -12.97 -7.23
C LYS A 214 23.39 -12.13 -6.21
N VAL A 215 23.11 -10.87 -6.54
CA VAL A 215 22.31 -9.97 -5.68
C VAL A 215 20.86 -10.43 -5.65
N ILE A 216 20.27 -10.74 -6.80
CA ILE A 216 18.91 -11.27 -6.92
C ILE A 216 18.76 -12.55 -6.07
N ASN A 217 19.69 -13.50 -6.22
CA ASN A 217 19.67 -14.73 -5.44
C ASN A 217 19.76 -14.47 -3.94
N LYS A 218 20.61 -13.53 -3.49
CA LYS A 218 20.71 -13.15 -2.08
C LYS A 218 19.41 -12.56 -1.54
N ILE A 219 18.74 -11.70 -2.31
CA ILE A 219 17.46 -11.11 -1.91
C ILE A 219 16.37 -12.17 -1.86
N GLN A 220 16.25 -13.03 -2.87
CA GLN A 220 15.27 -14.11 -2.90
C GLN A 220 15.46 -15.07 -1.73
N SER A 221 16.71 -15.43 -1.46
CA SER A 221 17.12 -16.19 -0.29
C SER A 221 16.65 -15.56 1.02
N MET A 222 16.91 -14.27 1.22
CA MET A 222 16.47 -13.54 2.42
C MET A 222 14.94 -13.53 2.55
N LEU A 223 14.21 -13.27 1.45
CA LEU A 223 12.75 -13.22 1.47
C LEU A 223 12.12 -14.56 1.83
N LYS A 224 12.69 -15.67 1.34
CA LYS A 224 12.25 -17.02 1.72
C LYS A 224 12.40 -17.27 3.21
N ASP A 225 13.59 -17.00 3.74
CA ASP A 225 13.86 -17.22 5.16
C ASP A 225 13.00 -16.29 6.03
N LEU A 226 12.70 -15.08 5.55
CA LEU A 226 11.86 -14.11 6.26
C LEU A 226 10.42 -14.61 6.44
N VAL A 227 9.87 -15.31 5.44
CA VAL A 227 8.50 -15.86 5.49
C VAL A 227 8.36 -16.94 6.57
N GLU A 228 9.43 -17.67 6.86
CA GLU A 228 9.47 -18.73 7.88
C GLU A 228 10.00 -18.24 9.23
N HIS A 229 10.56 -17.03 9.29
CA HIS A 229 11.17 -16.51 10.50
C HIS A 229 10.15 -15.85 11.44
N HIS A 230 10.29 -16.14 12.73
CA HIS A 230 9.47 -15.56 13.79
C HIS A 230 10.35 -14.72 14.72
N PHE A 231 10.24 -13.39 14.62
CA PHE A 231 10.96 -12.46 15.50
C PHE A 231 10.40 -12.41 16.92
N PHE A 232 9.14 -12.83 17.09
CA PHE A 232 8.44 -12.92 18.37
C PHE A 232 7.72 -14.26 18.44
N ASP A 233 7.56 -14.81 19.64
CA ASP A 233 6.74 -16.00 19.84
C ASP A 233 5.29 -15.71 19.42
N GLU A 234 4.62 -16.70 18.80
CA GLU A 234 3.26 -16.55 18.27
C GLU A 234 2.24 -16.12 19.34
N ASN A 235 2.47 -16.53 20.60
CA ASN A 235 1.63 -16.21 21.75
C ASN A 235 1.90 -14.81 22.32
N THR A 236 2.96 -14.12 21.89
CA THR A 236 3.27 -12.76 22.34
C THR A 236 2.19 -11.81 21.82
N PRO A 237 1.44 -11.10 22.68
CA PRO A 237 0.43 -10.14 22.24
C PRO A 237 1.03 -9.09 21.31
N PHE A 238 0.31 -8.68 20.26
CA PHE A 238 0.82 -7.71 19.27
C PHE A 238 1.32 -6.40 19.92
N LYS A 239 0.65 -5.93 20.97
CA LYS A 239 1.04 -4.72 21.73
C LYS A 239 2.40 -4.84 22.43
N GLU A 240 2.89 -6.05 22.64
CA GLU A 240 4.17 -6.34 23.28
C GLU A 240 5.27 -6.63 22.24
N ARG A 241 4.91 -6.76 20.95
CA ARG A 241 5.85 -6.95 19.83
C ARG A 241 6.47 -5.61 19.41
N VAL A 242 7.20 -4.99 20.33
CA VAL A 242 7.78 -3.66 20.17
C VAL A 242 9.30 -3.76 20.06
N VAL A 243 9.85 -3.12 19.02
CA VAL A 243 11.29 -2.90 18.88
C VAL A 243 11.55 -1.41 19.17
N PRO A 244 12.13 -1.05 20.32
CA PRO A 244 12.40 0.34 20.66
C PRO A 244 13.56 0.91 19.83
N PHE A 245 13.66 2.24 19.85
CA PHE A 245 14.89 2.91 19.44
C PHE A 245 15.97 2.76 20.51
N SER A 246 17.22 2.74 20.07
CA SER A 246 18.36 3.08 20.93
C SER A 246 18.25 4.54 21.42
N ASN A 247 18.89 4.87 22.54
CA ASN A 247 18.74 6.20 23.16
C ASN A 247 19.20 7.35 22.25
N ASP A 248 20.27 7.13 21.50
CA ASP A 248 20.80 8.07 20.49
C ASP A 248 19.86 8.17 19.29
N ALA A 249 19.34 7.05 18.79
CA ALA A 249 18.33 7.06 17.73
C ALA A 249 17.05 7.81 18.15
N GLN A 250 16.57 7.60 19.37
CA GLN A 250 15.38 8.31 19.88
C GLN A 250 15.60 9.82 19.92
N ALA A 251 16.75 10.28 20.43
CA ALA A 251 17.08 11.70 20.48
C ALA A 251 17.10 12.35 19.08
N VAL A 252 17.70 11.67 18.10
CA VAL A 252 17.76 12.14 16.71
C VAL A 252 16.38 12.15 16.06
N TYR A 253 15.54 11.15 16.33
CA TYR A 253 14.16 11.12 15.83
C TYR A 253 13.34 12.29 16.38
N ASP A 254 13.44 12.56 17.69
CA ASP A 254 12.67 13.62 18.34
C ASP A 254 13.05 15.00 17.80
N GLU A 255 14.34 15.28 17.66
CA GLU A 255 14.86 16.52 17.05
C GLU A 255 14.40 16.64 15.59
N TRP A 256 14.57 15.58 14.80
CA TRP A 256 14.13 15.57 13.41
C TRP A 256 12.63 15.82 13.29
N TRP A 257 11.79 15.16 14.09
CA TRP A 257 10.33 15.32 14.00
C TRP A 257 9.88 16.74 14.37
N GLU A 258 10.52 17.36 15.36
CA GLU A 258 10.25 18.74 15.74
C GLU A 258 10.53 19.69 14.57
N ASP A 259 11.69 19.55 13.93
CA ASP A 259 12.09 20.40 12.81
C ASP A 259 11.31 20.11 11.54
N PHE A 260 11.06 18.84 11.24
CA PHE A 260 10.22 18.40 10.12
C PHE A 260 8.82 19.01 10.28
N SER A 261 8.20 18.92 11.45
CA SER A 261 6.87 19.50 11.72
C SER A 261 6.81 21.02 11.49
N LYS A 262 7.80 21.77 11.97
CA LYS A 262 7.89 23.24 11.80
C LYS A 262 7.93 23.66 10.33
N GLN A 263 8.62 22.91 9.48
CA GLN A 263 8.73 23.21 8.06
C GLN A 263 7.35 23.20 7.36
N PHE A 264 6.43 22.33 7.80
CA PHE A 264 5.14 22.15 7.15
C PHE A 264 4.02 23.05 7.63
N ASP A 265 4.12 23.59 8.84
CA ASP A 265 3.14 24.57 9.32
C ASP A 265 3.07 25.80 8.40
N ASN A 266 4.18 26.13 7.74
CA ASN A 266 4.30 27.22 6.77
C ASN A 266 3.76 26.90 5.36
N ILE A 267 3.40 25.63 5.05
CA ILE A 267 2.86 25.26 3.73
C ILE A 267 1.40 25.70 3.60
N SER A 268 1.04 26.34 2.49
CA SER A 268 -0.33 26.81 2.23
C SER A 268 -1.29 25.67 1.83
N SER A 269 -0.80 24.63 1.14
CA SER A 269 -1.62 23.51 0.67
C SER A 269 -2.08 22.59 1.81
N GLY A 270 -3.40 22.52 2.02
CA GLY A 270 -4.01 21.62 3.00
C GLY A 270 -3.79 20.14 2.71
N ALA A 271 -3.75 19.75 1.43
CA ALA A 271 -3.52 18.36 1.00
C ALA A 271 -2.10 17.90 1.36
N VAL A 272 -1.11 18.77 1.16
CA VAL A 272 0.29 18.51 1.55
C VAL A 272 0.40 18.36 3.07
N LYS A 273 -0.25 19.24 3.84
CA LYS A 273 -0.29 19.15 5.31
C LYS A 273 -0.92 17.84 5.79
N ALA A 274 -2.04 17.42 5.21
CA ALA A 274 -2.71 16.18 5.57
C ALA A 274 -1.85 14.94 5.28
N HIS A 275 -1.07 14.98 4.19
CA HIS A 275 -0.13 13.93 3.83
C HIS A 275 1.04 13.83 4.82
N PHE A 276 1.69 14.95 5.14
CA PHE A 276 2.86 14.95 6.02
C PHE A 276 2.54 14.62 7.48
N ARG A 277 1.31 14.88 7.95
CA ARG A 277 0.85 14.34 9.25
C ARG A 277 0.93 12.82 9.33
N LYS A 278 0.89 12.10 8.19
CA LYS A 278 1.05 10.64 8.17
C LYS A 278 2.50 10.21 8.22
N PHE A 279 3.47 11.11 7.96
CA PHE A 279 4.90 10.78 7.92
C PHE A 279 5.51 10.55 9.29
N GLN A 280 4.87 10.99 10.38
CA GLN A 280 5.38 10.80 11.74
C GLN A 280 5.89 9.37 12.02
N PRO A 281 5.09 8.29 11.83
CA PRO A 281 5.57 6.93 12.04
C PRO A 281 6.47 6.37 10.92
N LEU A 282 6.61 7.07 9.79
CA LEU A 282 7.24 6.50 8.58
C LEU A 282 8.74 6.20 8.74
N PRO A 283 9.58 7.12 9.25
CA PRO A 283 10.99 6.82 9.48
C PRO A 283 11.18 5.60 10.40
N ALA A 284 10.39 5.50 11.47
CA ALA A 284 10.44 4.36 12.39
C ALA A 284 10.15 3.03 11.69
N LYS A 285 9.10 2.99 10.86
CA LYS A 285 8.73 1.81 10.06
C LYS A 285 9.83 1.42 9.08
N ILE A 286 10.40 2.38 8.36
CA ILE A 286 11.48 2.13 7.38
C ILE A 286 12.77 1.70 8.08
N ALA A 287 13.12 2.33 9.19
CA ALA A 287 14.32 1.99 9.97
C ALA A 287 14.25 0.57 10.52
N LEU A 288 13.07 0.13 10.97
CA LEU A 288 12.85 -1.26 11.38
C LEU A 288 13.05 -2.23 10.20
N ILE A 289 12.55 -1.90 9.01
CA ILE A 289 12.78 -2.72 7.80
C ILE A 289 14.29 -2.82 7.50
N PHE A 290 15.03 -1.71 7.59
CA PHE A 290 16.48 -1.74 7.41
C PHE A 290 17.18 -2.58 8.48
N THR A 291 16.77 -2.46 9.74
CA THR A 291 17.30 -3.27 10.84
C THR A 291 17.08 -4.76 10.59
N VAL A 292 15.89 -5.16 10.13
CA VAL A 292 15.59 -6.55 9.76
C VAL A 292 16.47 -7.01 8.60
N ILE A 293 16.64 -6.21 7.56
CA ILE A 293 17.49 -6.55 6.41
C ILE A 293 18.96 -6.74 6.84
N GLU A 294 19.48 -5.84 7.67
CA GLU A 294 20.87 -5.88 8.16
C GLU A 294 21.12 -7.05 9.14
N SER A 295 20.07 -7.51 9.84
CA SER A 295 20.15 -8.68 10.72
C SER A 295 20.33 -10.01 9.99
N TYR A 296 20.12 -10.05 8.66
CA TYR A 296 20.17 -11.27 7.87
C TYR A 296 21.59 -11.72 7.52
N ASN A 297 21.97 -12.91 7.97
CA ASN A 297 23.21 -13.56 7.57
C ASN A 297 22.97 -14.52 6.39
N TYR A 298 23.41 -14.12 5.19
CA TYR A 298 23.25 -14.94 3.98
C TYR A 298 24.00 -16.28 4.00
N THR A 299 25.13 -16.36 4.71
CA THR A 299 25.91 -17.61 4.80
C THR A 299 25.24 -18.61 5.72
N GLU A 300 24.69 -18.14 6.84
CA GLU A 300 24.02 -18.97 7.84
C GLU A 300 22.52 -19.14 7.56
N ARG A 301 21.97 -18.39 6.59
CA ARG A 301 20.54 -18.41 6.21
C ARG A 301 19.62 -18.14 7.41
N HIS A 302 20.00 -17.17 8.24
CA HIS A 302 19.26 -16.85 9.48
C HIS A 302 19.24 -15.33 9.75
N PHE A 303 18.20 -14.88 10.46
CA PHE A 303 18.09 -13.53 11.00
C PHE A 303 18.56 -13.49 12.45
N LYS A 304 19.42 -12.54 12.79
CA LYS A 304 19.80 -12.27 14.18
C LYS A 304 18.64 -11.63 14.94
N PRO A 305 18.60 -11.77 16.29
CA PRO A 305 17.64 -11.06 17.11
C PRO A 305 17.66 -9.54 16.85
N VAL A 306 16.48 -8.94 16.76
CA VAL A 306 16.29 -7.50 16.57
C VAL A 306 15.76 -6.90 17.87
N GLU A 307 16.67 -6.40 18.70
CA GLU A 307 16.33 -5.87 20.03
C GLU A 307 15.98 -4.38 20.00
N TYR A 308 16.64 -3.60 19.14
CA TYR A 308 16.41 -2.18 18.99
C TYR A 308 16.78 -1.71 17.58
N VAL A 309 16.27 -0.55 17.17
CA VAL A 309 16.72 0.17 15.97
C VAL A 309 17.90 1.07 16.35
N ALA A 310 19.03 0.86 15.68
CA ALA A 310 20.23 1.67 15.90
C ALA A 310 20.19 2.97 15.08
N LEU A 311 21.02 3.94 15.49
CA LEU A 311 21.10 5.25 14.84
C LEU A 311 21.37 5.18 13.32
N PRO A 312 22.29 4.35 12.79
CA PRO A 312 22.57 4.32 11.35
C PRO A 312 21.35 3.91 10.49
N GLU A 313 20.54 2.96 10.96
CA GLU A 313 19.31 2.53 10.27
C GLU A 313 18.25 3.63 10.29
N LEU A 314 18.14 4.36 11.40
CA LEU A 314 17.25 5.50 11.52
C LEU A 314 17.67 6.66 10.61
N GLU A 315 18.96 7.02 10.57
CA GLU A 315 19.47 8.09 9.69
C GLU A 315 19.21 7.79 8.21
N LYS A 316 19.46 6.54 7.78
CA LYS A 316 19.09 6.08 6.42
C LYS A 316 17.59 6.26 6.16
N ALA A 317 16.74 5.91 7.14
CA ALA A 317 15.29 6.01 7.01
C ALA A 317 14.79 7.45 7.00
N ILE A 318 15.39 8.35 7.77
CA ILE A 318 15.13 9.79 7.76
C ILE A 318 15.48 10.36 6.39
N ALA A 319 16.68 10.10 5.88
CA ALA A 319 17.10 10.60 4.57
C ALA A 319 16.16 10.13 3.45
N PHE A 320 15.70 8.87 3.50
CA PHE A 320 14.73 8.37 2.53
C PHE A 320 13.34 9.00 2.72
N THR A 321 12.91 9.25 3.95
CA THR A 321 11.66 9.95 4.25
C THR A 321 11.66 11.38 3.72
N GLU A 322 12.76 12.11 3.85
CA GLU A 322 12.90 13.47 3.31
C GLU A 322 12.89 13.49 1.78
N TYR A 323 13.50 12.47 1.15
CA TYR A 323 13.39 12.27 -0.29
C TYR A 323 11.92 12.08 -0.71
N LEU A 324 11.18 11.19 -0.04
CA LEU A 324 9.75 10.97 -0.30
C LEU A 324 8.92 12.23 -0.05
N ALA A 325 9.25 13.03 0.96
CA ALA A 325 8.55 14.27 1.26
C ALA A 325 8.64 15.27 0.10
N LYS A 326 9.80 15.38 -0.55
CA LYS A 326 9.98 16.23 -1.74
C LYS A 326 9.12 15.77 -2.92
N HIS A 327 9.04 14.45 -3.15
CA HIS A 327 8.16 13.89 -4.20
C HIS A 327 6.69 14.13 -3.88
N ALA A 328 6.27 13.91 -2.65
CA ALA A 328 4.90 14.15 -2.21
C ALA A 328 4.53 15.63 -2.33
N GLN A 329 5.42 16.56 -1.98
CA GLN A 329 5.21 18.00 -2.16
C GLN A 329 4.97 18.35 -3.63
N TYR A 330 5.84 17.85 -4.53
CA TYR A 330 5.71 18.06 -5.96
C TYR A 330 4.39 17.51 -6.53
N LEU A 331 3.97 16.34 -6.04
CA LEU A 331 2.78 15.63 -6.50
C LEU A 331 1.46 16.21 -5.96
N LEU A 332 1.45 16.71 -4.72
CA LEU A 332 0.24 17.13 -4.00
C LEU A 332 0.02 18.65 -4.00
N ASP A 333 1.03 19.45 -4.34
CA ASP A 333 0.85 20.88 -4.58
C ASP A 333 0.22 21.12 -5.96
N THR A 334 -1.08 20.83 -6.04
CA THR A 334 -1.89 20.93 -7.27
C THR A 334 -1.81 22.30 -7.91
N SER A 335 -1.57 23.38 -7.16
CA SER A 335 -1.44 24.73 -7.70
C SER A 335 -0.22 24.89 -8.60
N GLN A 336 0.93 24.35 -8.17
CA GLN A 336 2.15 24.31 -8.96
C GLN A 336 2.06 23.29 -10.08
N THR A 337 1.56 22.07 -9.81
CA THR A 337 1.44 21.02 -10.82
C THR A 337 0.49 21.41 -11.95
N THR A 338 -0.63 22.09 -11.64
CA THR A 338 -1.59 22.56 -12.66
C THR A 338 -0.97 23.66 -13.52
N SER A 339 -0.28 24.63 -12.90
CA SER A 339 0.41 25.70 -13.63
C SER A 339 1.51 25.15 -14.53
N GLN A 340 2.25 24.14 -14.07
CA GLN A 340 3.27 23.44 -14.85
C GLN A 340 2.67 22.64 -16.02
N LEU A 341 1.60 21.86 -15.79
CA LEU A 341 0.93 21.11 -16.86
C LEU A 341 0.34 22.05 -17.93
N ASP A 342 -0.27 23.14 -17.48
CA ASP A 342 -0.78 24.18 -18.37
C ASP A 342 0.36 24.89 -19.12
N ALA A 343 1.49 25.14 -18.46
CA ALA A 343 2.70 25.65 -19.10
C ALA A 343 3.28 24.68 -20.15
N ILE A 344 3.31 23.37 -19.88
CA ILE A 344 3.76 22.35 -20.85
C ILE A 344 2.85 22.35 -22.08
N ARG A 345 1.51 22.33 -21.90
CA ARG A 345 0.56 22.41 -23.02
C ARG A 345 0.69 23.70 -23.82
N LEU A 346 0.92 24.82 -23.13
CA LEU A 346 1.18 26.09 -23.79
C LEU A 346 2.51 26.03 -24.56
N SER A 347 3.53 25.40 -23.99
CA SER A 347 4.87 25.24 -24.57
C SER A 347 4.84 24.54 -25.93
N GLU A 348 4.03 23.48 -26.08
CA GLU A 348 3.85 22.74 -27.34
C GLU A 348 3.29 23.61 -28.46
N THR A 349 2.57 24.68 -28.10
CA THR A 349 1.97 25.61 -29.07
C THR A 349 2.77 26.89 -29.27
N LEU A 350 3.88 27.10 -28.54
CA LEU A 350 4.64 28.36 -28.59
C LEU A 350 5.15 28.69 -30.00
N ASN A 351 5.52 27.68 -30.79
CA ASN A 351 6.02 27.86 -32.15
C ASN A 351 4.98 28.42 -33.12
N SER A 352 3.70 28.38 -32.77
CA SER A 352 2.63 28.95 -33.60
C SER A 352 2.28 30.39 -33.22
N PHE A 353 2.99 31.00 -32.26
CA PHE A 353 2.89 32.43 -31.99
C PHE A 353 4.01 33.16 -32.72
N GLU A 354 3.65 34.02 -33.67
CA GLU A 354 4.61 34.88 -34.36
C GLU A 354 4.83 36.19 -33.57
N GLY A 355 6.09 36.48 -33.22
CA GLY A 355 6.45 37.73 -32.55
C GLY A 355 5.97 37.84 -31.11
N THR A 356 5.31 38.96 -30.76
CA THR A 356 4.79 39.20 -29.41
C THR A 356 3.33 38.77 -29.31
N PHE A 357 2.96 38.04 -28.28
CA PHE A 357 1.57 37.67 -28.01
C PHE A 357 1.15 38.10 -26.59
N THR A 358 -0.14 38.03 -26.30
CA THR A 358 -0.74 38.43 -25.02
C THR A 358 -1.50 37.27 -24.38
N ARG A 359 -1.85 37.40 -23.10
CA ARG A 359 -2.74 36.44 -22.41
C ARG A 359 -4.08 36.25 -23.14
N ARG A 360 -4.61 37.31 -23.75
CA ARG A 360 -5.87 37.23 -24.52
C ARG A 360 -5.72 36.28 -25.70
N ASP A 361 -4.59 36.30 -26.38
CA ASP A 361 -4.33 35.45 -27.54
C ASP A 361 -4.24 33.98 -27.12
N VAL A 362 -3.66 33.70 -25.94
CA VAL A 362 -3.66 32.36 -25.32
C VAL A 362 -5.09 31.89 -25.03
N ASN A 363 -5.90 32.72 -24.35
CA ASN A 363 -7.29 32.38 -24.03
C ASN A 363 -8.16 32.14 -25.27
N GLN A 364 -7.92 32.89 -26.35
CA GLN A 364 -8.68 32.75 -27.60
C GLN A 364 -8.46 31.40 -28.29
N ARG A 365 -7.28 30.80 -28.10
CA ARG A 365 -6.96 29.47 -28.64
C ARG A 365 -7.67 28.33 -27.93
N ASN A 366 -8.27 28.58 -26.76
CA ASN A 366 -9.08 27.61 -26.03
C ASN A 366 -8.36 26.25 -25.87
N LEU A 367 -7.08 26.31 -25.47
CA LEU A 367 -6.23 25.13 -25.33
C LEU A 367 -6.87 24.13 -24.36
N SER A 368 -6.79 22.84 -24.68
CA SER A 368 -7.31 21.79 -23.79
C SER A 368 -6.68 21.92 -22.40
N GLY A 369 -7.47 21.85 -21.34
CA GLY A 369 -7.00 22.07 -19.96
C GLY A 369 -7.11 23.52 -19.47
N ILE A 370 -6.53 24.50 -20.17
CA ILE A 370 -6.59 25.93 -19.80
C ILE A 370 -7.95 26.54 -20.17
N ARG A 371 -8.51 26.13 -21.32
CA ARG A 371 -9.74 26.67 -21.91
C ARG A 371 -9.67 28.21 -22.01
N ARG A 372 -10.75 28.91 -21.66
CA ARG A 372 -10.80 30.39 -21.60
C ARG A 372 -10.56 30.94 -20.19
N ASP A 373 -9.99 30.13 -19.29
CA ASP A 373 -9.71 30.54 -17.92
C ASP A 373 -8.53 31.51 -17.87
N THR A 374 -8.83 32.75 -17.48
CA THR A 374 -7.85 33.85 -17.48
C THR A 374 -6.82 33.70 -16.36
N GLN A 375 -7.18 33.12 -15.22
CA GLN A 375 -6.24 32.93 -14.12
C GLN A 375 -5.26 31.81 -14.47
N ARG A 376 -5.76 30.67 -14.97
CA ARG A 376 -4.89 29.55 -15.38
C ARG A 376 -3.94 29.93 -16.50
N ALA A 377 -4.41 30.67 -17.50
CA ALA A 377 -3.54 31.16 -18.57
C ALA A 377 -2.45 32.09 -18.04
N GLN A 378 -2.76 32.95 -17.07
CA GLN A 378 -1.76 33.82 -16.44
C GLN A 378 -0.73 32.99 -15.64
N SER A 379 -1.18 32.02 -14.84
CA SER A 379 -0.27 31.18 -14.04
C SER A 379 0.67 30.36 -14.92
N ALA A 380 0.17 29.79 -16.03
CA ALA A 380 1.00 29.09 -17.01
C ALA A 380 2.04 30.01 -17.66
N LEU A 381 1.65 31.24 -18.02
CA LEU A 381 2.57 32.24 -18.57
C LEU A 381 3.64 32.64 -17.56
N ASN A 382 3.28 32.87 -16.30
CA ASN A 382 4.22 33.19 -15.23
C ASN A 382 5.23 32.05 -15.04
N TYR A 383 4.76 30.80 -15.00
CA TYR A 383 5.63 29.62 -14.87
C TYR A 383 6.65 29.53 -16.01
N LEU A 384 6.22 29.74 -17.26
CA LEU A 384 7.12 29.77 -18.42
C LEU A 384 8.12 30.95 -18.37
N VAL A 385 7.73 32.09 -17.80
CA VAL A 385 8.65 33.22 -17.59
C VAL A 385 9.69 32.89 -16.53
N GLU A 386 9.27 32.32 -15.40
CA GLU A 386 10.16 31.90 -14.30
C GLU A 386 11.22 30.90 -14.77
N HIS A 387 10.86 29.98 -15.67
CA HIS A 387 11.77 28.98 -16.24
C HIS A 387 12.50 29.47 -17.50
N ASN A 388 12.45 30.77 -17.81
CA ASN A 388 13.11 31.39 -18.96
C ASN A 388 12.65 30.90 -20.34
N TRP A 389 11.46 30.29 -20.44
CA TRP A 389 10.87 29.93 -21.73
C TRP A 389 10.26 31.14 -22.45
N LEU A 390 9.73 32.09 -21.69
CA LEU A 390 9.16 33.34 -22.21
C LEU A 390 9.86 34.56 -21.59
N LYS A 391 9.94 35.65 -22.36
CA LYS A 391 10.23 36.98 -21.82
C LYS A 391 8.94 37.80 -21.78
N CYS A 392 8.60 38.31 -20.60
CA CYS A 392 7.48 39.25 -20.43
C CYS A 392 7.98 40.69 -20.53
N LYS A 393 7.30 41.51 -21.33
CA LYS A 393 7.48 42.96 -21.40
C LYS A 393 6.14 43.65 -21.20
N ARG A 394 6.08 44.55 -20.22
CA ARG A 394 4.88 45.35 -19.95
C ARG A 394 4.86 46.57 -20.86
N VAL A 395 3.80 46.73 -21.65
CA VAL A 395 3.57 47.90 -22.51
C VAL A 395 2.26 48.54 -22.08
N GLY A 396 2.35 49.61 -21.29
CA GLY A 396 1.19 50.22 -20.64
C GLY A 396 0.57 49.28 -19.60
N ARG A 397 -0.74 49.02 -19.72
CA ARG A 397 -1.47 48.07 -18.84
C ARG A 397 -1.41 46.62 -19.32
N THR A 398 -0.84 46.36 -20.50
CA THR A 398 -0.86 45.04 -21.14
C THR A 398 0.49 44.36 -21.04
N GLU A 399 0.49 43.09 -20.63
CA GLU A 399 1.67 42.23 -20.68
C GLU A 399 1.77 41.58 -22.05
N ARG A 400 2.96 41.69 -22.66
CA ARG A 400 3.32 41.04 -23.92
C ARG A 400 4.42 40.03 -23.68
N TYR A 401 4.29 38.87 -24.28
CA TYR A 401 5.18 37.73 -24.15
C TYR A 401 5.90 37.48 -25.46
N VAL A 402 7.19 37.11 -25.38
CA VAL A 402 8.02 36.71 -26.52
C VAL A 402 8.68 35.38 -26.18
N VAL A 403 8.65 34.44 -27.12
CA VAL A 403 9.31 33.14 -26.99
C VAL A 403 10.83 33.32 -26.93
N ASN A 404 11.49 32.66 -25.99
CA ASN A 404 12.95 32.72 -25.90
C ASN A 404 13.57 32.06 -27.15
N PRO A 405 14.36 32.80 -27.96
CA PRO A 405 14.92 32.30 -29.22
C PRO A 405 15.93 31.16 -29.03
N HIS A 406 16.41 30.90 -27.80
CA HIS A 406 17.32 29.81 -27.50
C HIS A 406 16.65 28.43 -27.36
N ILE A 407 15.31 28.36 -27.27
CA ILE A 407 14.58 27.08 -27.13
C ILE A 407 14.55 26.29 -28.44
N ASN A 408 14.52 26.98 -29.59
CA ASN A 408 14.38 26.34 -30.91
C ASN A 408 15.72 25.91 -31.54
N LYS A 409 16.85 25.97 -30.83
CA LYS A 409 18.19 25.63 -31.38
C LYS A 409 18.67 24.22 -31.02
N GLY A 410 17.77 23.30 -30.67
CA GLY A 410 18.08 21.92 -30.30
C GLY A 410 17.86 20.87 -31.40
N SER A 411 17.58 21.28 -32.64
CA SER A 411 17.24 20.38 -33.75
C SER A 411 17.96 20.77 -35.05
N ASP A 412 19.27 20.98 -35.01
CA ASP A 412 20.14 21.00 -36.19
C ASP A 412 21.31 20.03 -35.99
#